data_AF-A0A956H9G3-F1
#
_entry.id   AF-A0A956H9G3-F1
#
_cell.length_a   1.000
_cell.length_b   1.000
_cell.length_c   1.000
_cell.angle_alpha   90.00
_cell.angle_beta   90.00
_cell.angle_gamma   90.00
#
_symmetry.space_group_name_H-M   'P 1'
#
loop_
_entity.id
_entity.type
_entity.pdbx_description
1 polymer ?
#
loop_
_entity_poly.entity_id
_entity_poly.type
_entity_poly.pdbx_seq_one_letter_code
_entity_poly.pdbx_strand_id
1 'polypeptide(L)'
;MRYRLREVTFELPPELDAPAVQHYWADDATFTVERGDDGEPAEVVAELRRRLELSFPSASLTEPAEIALRGRPGQRYAFAITDDGGRAGAQALIGPDEGDEPGTVVRLGWQGKADLPAADAFLDAVVASVREPDTGEAPEPGRRRWWMGGLAFSLPQEYDSATVLELEGFDEQVQLRVSLHPFDSKSIALDERAAAELAEGHALTAREDVPIIHGDWLRLRLAGPGATEATRFVSISVQRREVGNPVRIRQIEVRLAGPADLARELQGMHERLLASLIVENSR
;
A
#
# COMPACT_ATOMS: atom_id res chain seq x y z
N MET A 1 12.05 -0.82 -12.18
CA MET A 1 12.50 0.10 -11.11
C MET A 1 12.71 -0.67 -9.82
N ARG A 2 13.74 -0.38 -9.00
CA ARG A 2 13.97 -1.09 -7.73
C ARG A 2 13.12 -0.48 -6.60
N TYR A 3 12.34 -1.30 -5.92
CA TYR A 3 11.52 -0.92 -4.77
C TYR A 3 12.06 -1.53 -3.48
N ARG A 4 11.77 -0.83 -2.38
CA ARG A 4 12.03 -1.30 -1.02
C ARG A 4 10.75 -1.22 -0.21
N LEU A 5 10.43 -2.34 0.45
CA LEU A 5 9.34 -2.47 1.39
C LEU A 5 9.93 -3.09 2.67
N ARG A 6 10.18 -2.26 3.69
CA ARG A 6 10.97 -2.62 4.88
C ARG A 6 12.33 -3.28 4.51
N GLU A 7 12.60 -4.48 5.02
CA GLU A 7 13.80 -5.28 4.74
C GLU A 7 13.76 -6.02 3.38
N VAL A 8 12.69 -5.90 2.61
CA VAL A 8 12.56 -6.60 1.32
C VAL A 8 12.78 -5.59 0.20
N THR A 9 13.66 -5.94 -0.74
CA THR A 9 13.81 -5.21 -2.00
C THR A 9 13.48 -6.10 -3.19
N PHE A 10 12.96 -5.50 -4.25
CA PHE A 10 12.60 -6.21 -5.49
C PHE A 10 12.59 -5.25 -6.67
N GLU A 11 12.56 -5.80 -7.87
CA GLU A 11 12.41 -5.03 -9.10
C GLU A 11 10.97 -5.09 -9.57
N LEU A 12 10.35 -3.93 -9.76
CA LEU A 12 9.05 -3.87 -10.41
C LEU A 12 9.18 -4.18 -11.90
N PRO A 13 8.31 -5.04 -12.44
CA PRO A 13 8.12 -5.18 -13.87
C PRO A 13 7.83 -3.80 -14.51
N PRO A 14 8.46 -3.47 -15.65
CA PRO A 14 8.26 -2.17 -16.32
C PRO A 14 6.83 -1.93 -16.79
N GLU A 15 6.00 -2.97 -16.83
CA GLU A 15 4.59 -2.90 -17.23
C GLU A 15 3.68 -2.34 -16.12
N LEU A 16 4.21 -2.15 -14.90
CA LEU A 16 3.53 -1.53 -13.78
C LEU A 16 4.07 -0.11 -13.59
N ASP A 17 3.28 0.88 -14.00
CA ASP A 17 3.67 2.30 -14.03
C ASP A 17 2.71 3.20 -13.23
N ALA A 18 1.80 2.60 -12.46
CA ALA A 18 0.84 3.35 -11.63
C ALA A 18 1.46 3.86 -10.33
N PRO A 19 0.81 4.85 -9.68
CA PRO A 19 1.18 5.26 -8.34
C PRO A 19 1.29 4.06 -7.40
N ALA A 20 2.40 4.04 -6.67
CA ALA A 20 2.60 3.09 -5.60
C ALA A 20 1.83 3.57 -4.37
N VAL A 21 0.95 2.73 -3.83
CA VAL A 21 0.27 3.00 -2.56
C VAL A 21 0.76 2.01 -1.51
N GLN A 22 1.27 2.52 -0.40
CA GLN A 22 1.62 1.72 0.76
C GLN A 22 0.59 1.90 1.87
N HIS A 23 0.12 0.78 2.40
CA HIS A 23 -0.86 0.73 3.48
C HIS A 23 -0.25 0.17 4.77
N TYR A 24 -0.64 0.79 5.87
CA TYR A 24 -0.27 0.46 7.24
C TYR A 24 -1.55 0.42 8.07
N TRP A 25 -1.78 -0.65 8.82
CA TRP A 25 -3.03 -0.82 9.58
C TRP A 25 -2.77 -0.88 11.07
N ALA A 26 -3.70 -0.29 11.82
CA ALA A 26 -3.97 -0.53 13.22
C ALA A 26 -5.40 -1.11 13.34
N ASP A 27 -5.81 -1.50 14.55
CA ASP A 27 -7.09 -2.20 14.76
C ASP A 27 -8.32 -1.41 14.24
N ASP A 28 -8.30 -0.08 14.32
CA ASP A 28 -9.41 0.81 13.93
C ASP A 28 -8.99 1.97 13.02
N ALA A 29 -7.78 1.90 12.45
CA ALA A 29 -7.22 2.96 11.62
C ALA A 29 -6.29 2.43 10.53
N THR A 30 -6.19 3.19 9.44
CA THR A 30 -5.29 2.95 8.32
C THR A 30 -4.49 4.21 8.06
N PHE A 31 -3.20 4.04 7.85
CA PHE A 31 -2.33 5.07 7.31
C PHE A 31 -1.89 4.65 5.90
N THR A 32 -1.90 5.60 4.97
CA THR A 32 -1.50 5.39 3.58
C THR A 32 -0.42 6.38 3.17
N VAL A 33 0.51 5.91 2.35
CA VAL A 33 1.46 6.75 1.63
C VAL A 33 1.31 6.41 0.16
N GLU A 34 1.00 7.41 -0.65
CA GLU A 34 0.78 7.29 -2.08
C GLU A 34 1.75 8.23 -2.80
N ARG A 35 2.35 7.76 -3.88
CA ARG A 35 3.19 8.58 -4.75
C ARG A 35 2.67 8.44 -6.17
N GLY A 36 2.23 9.55 -6.76
CA GLY A 36 1.63 9.59 -8.09
C GLY A 36 1.79 10.95 -8.74
N ASP A 37 1.47 11.02 -10.02
CA ASP A 37 1.51 12.26 -10.80
C ASP A 37 0.15 12.96 -10.75
N ASP A 38 -0.14 13.54 -9.59
CA ASP A 38 -1.44 14.15 -9.32
C ASP A 38 -1.47 15.66 -9.69
N GLY A 39 -0.33 16.28 -10.01
CA GLY A 39 -0.24 17.70 -10.36
C GLY A 39 0.08 18.59 -9.16
N GLU A 40 -0.40 19.84 -9.14
CA GLU A 40 -0.10 20.77 -8.04
C GLU A 40 -0.91 20.41 -6.78
N PRO A 41 -0.28 20.31 -5.58
CA PRO A 41 -0.96 19.86 -4.35
C PRO A 41 -2.29 20.57 -4.05
N ALA A 42 -2.39 21.87 -4.37
CA ALA A 42 -3.59 22.65 -4.16
C ALA A 42 -4.77 22.21 -5.06
N GLU A 43 -4.49 21.87 -6.31
CA GLU A 43 -5.50 21.40 -7.26
C GLU A 43 -6.00 20.02 -6.86
N VAL A 44 -5.08 19.14 -6.44
CA VAL A 44 -5.42 17.80 -5.95
C VAL A 44 -6.26 17.86 -4.69
N VAL A 45 -5.92 18.73 -3.72
CA VAL A 45 -6.75 18.93 -2.52
C VAL A 45 -8.14 19.42 -2.89
N ALA A 46 -8.27 20.39 -3.80
CA ALA A 46 -9.57 20.89 -4.22
C ALA A 46 -10.42 19.78 -4.86
N GLU A 47 -9.83 18.93 -5.71
CA GLU A 47 -10.52 17.82 -6.34
C GLU A 47 -10.92 16.73 -5.34
N LEU A 48 -10.03 16.36 -4.42
CA LEU A 48 -10.33 15.35 -3.40
C LEU A 48 -11.42 15.82 -2.44
N ARG A 49 -11.41 17.09 -2.03
CA ARG A 49 -12.48 17.69 -1.23
C ARG A 49 -13.81 17.64 -1.97
N ARG A 50 -13.83 18.04 -3.25
CA ARG A 50 -15.03 17.98 -4.09
C ARG A 50 -15.58 16.56 -4.19
N ARG A 51 -14.73 15.55 -4.39
CA ARG A 51 -15.14 14.14 -4.44
C ARG A 51 -15.71 13.66 -3.10
N LEU A 52 -15.09 14.06 -1.97
CA LEU A 52 -15.57 13.73 -0.64
C LEU A 52 -16.95 14.32 -0.36
N GLU A 53 -17.16 15.59 -0.67
CA GLU A 53 -18.46 16.27 -0.51
C GLU A 53 -19.57 15.63 -1.36
N LEU A 54 -19.24 15.21 -2.60
CA LEU A 54 -20.17 14.53 -3.48
C LEU A 54 -20.53 13.12 -2.99
N SER A 55 -19.54 12.40 -2.45
CA SER A 55 -19.72 11.01 -2.01
C SER A 55 -20.34 10.90 -0.62
N PHE A 56 -20.07 11.89 0.24
CA PHE A 56 -20.50 11.93 1.63
C PHE A 56 -21.08 13.32 1.95
N PRO A 57 -22.38 13.54 1.66
CA PRO A 57 -23.03 14.83 1.92
C PRO A 57 -23.01 15.27 3.40
N SER A 58 -22.79 14.35 4.33
CA SER A 58 -22.64 14.60 5.77
C SER A 58 -21.20 14.87 6.21
N ALA A 59 -20.23 14.86 5.28
CA ALA A 59 -18.83 15.10 5.62
C ALA A 59 -18.63 16.53 6.14
N SER A 60 -17.92 16.65 7.25
CA SER A 60 -17.39 17.92 7.75
C SER A 60 -15.92 18.01 7.36
N LEU A 61 -15.53 19.05 6.63
CA LEU A 61 -14.16 19.26 6.18
C LEU A 61 -13.56 20.49 6.83
N THR A 62 -12.28 20.44 7.18
CA THR A 62 -11.51 21.64 7.54
C THR A 62 -11.14 22.43 6.29
N GLU A 63 -10.81 23.70 6.48
CA GLU A 63 -10.12 24.44 5.42
C GLU A 63 -8.72 23.84 5.18
N PRO A 64 -8.22 23.89 3.94
CA PRO A 64 -6.86 23.50 3.62
C PRO A 64 -5.89 24.41 4.35
N ALA A 65 -4.86 23.80 4.94
CA ALA A 65 -3.76 24.51 5.55
C ALA A 65 -2.48 24.25 4.75
N GLU A 66 -1.65 25.27 4.60
CA GLU A 66 -0.32 25.12 4.02
C GLU A 66 0.59 24.35 4.99
N ILE A 67 1.38 23.44 4.43
CA ILE A 67 2.43 22.73 5.16
C ILE A 67 3.74 22.79 4.37
N ALA A 68 4.84 22.52 5.06
CA ALA A 68 6.11 22.31 4.41
C ALA A 68 6.76 21.01 4.92
N LEU A 69 7.19 20.15 4.00
CA LEU A 69 7.88 18.92 4.33
C LEU A 69 9.26 18.89 3.68
N ARG A 70 10.31 18.92 4.51
CA ARG A 70 11.70 19.04 4.05
C ARG A 70 11.90 20.29 3.16
N GLY A 71 11.23 21.40 3.51
CA GLY A 71 11.27 22.65 2.74
C GLY A 71 10.39 22.67 1.49
N ARG A 72 9.71 21.56 1.16
CA ARG A 72 8.78 21.49 0.02
C ARG A 72 7.40 21.96 0.43
N PRO A 73 6.75 22.82 -0.37
CA PRO A 73 5.38 23.24 -0.10
C PRO A 73 4.41 22.05 -0.25
N GLY A 74 3.33 22.12 0.50
CA GLY A 74 2.25 21.16 0.43
C GLY A 74 0.97 21.74 1.01
N GLN A 75 -0.10 20.98 0.91
CA GLN A 75 -1.38 21.29 1.53
C GLN A 75 -1.86 20.13 2.37
N ARG A 76 -2.55 20.44 3.46
CA ARG A 76 -3.24 19.44 4.27
C ARG A 76 -4.69 19.82 4.50
N TYR A 77 -5.53 18.82 4.76
CA TYR A 77 -6.88 19.01 5.24
C TYR A 77 -7.33 17.79 6.05
N ALA A 78 -8.32 17.98 6.92
CA ALA A 78 -8.97 16.91 7.65
C ALA A 78 -10.47 16.87 7.33
N PHE A 79 -11.07 15.68 7.50
CA PHE A 79 -12.48 15.45 7.27
C PHE A 79 -13.05 14.46 8.29
N ALA A 80 -14.34 14.57 8.58
CA ALA A 80 -15.08 13.59 9.38
C ALA A 80 -16.39 13.23 8.70
N ILE A 81 -16.72 11.95 8.73
CA ILE A 81 -17.93 11.36 8.16
C ILE A 81 -18.73 10.77 9.33
N THR A 82 -19.89 11.35 9.62
CA THR A 82 -20.71 10.95 10.77
C THR A 82 -21.58 9.74 10.52
N ASP A 83 -21.95 9.49 9.26
CA ASP A 83 -22.95 8.47 8.91
C ASP A 83 -22.37 7.04 8.92
N ASP A 84 -21.04 6.89 8.96
CA ASP A 84 -20.31 5.60 9.00
C ASP A 84 -19.80 5.26 10.42
N GLY A 85 -20.63 5.48 11.45
CA GLY A 85 -20.27 5.17 12.83
C GLY A 85 -19.22 6.10 13.45
N GLY A 86 -19.00 7.27 12.84
CA GLY A 86 -18.05 8.29 13.27
C GLY A 86 -16.62 7.93 12.88
N ARG A 87 -16.21 8.35 11.68
CA ARG A 87 -14.84 8.21 11.19
C ARG A 87 -14.27 9.57 10.84
N ALA A 88 -13.01 9.78 11.14
CA ALA A 88 -12.26 10.95 10.73
C ALA A 88 -11.07 10.52 9.88
N GLY A 89 -10.61 11.43 9.04
CA GLY A 89 -9.39 11.28 8.28
C GLY A 89 -8.69 12.60 8.10
N ALA A 90 -7.40 12.52 7.79
CA ALA A 90 -6.56 13.67 7.49
C ALA A 90 -5.66 13.30 6.32
N GLN A 91 -5.40 14.27 5.45
CA GLN A 91 -4.53 14.10 4.29
C GLN A 91 -3.56 15.26 4.17
N ALA A 92 -2.32 14.94 3.81
CA ALA A 92 -1.26 15.88 3.49
C ALA A 92 -0.69 15.53 2.11
N LEU A 93 -0.65 16.50 1.22
CA LEU A 93 -0.11 16.39 -0.12
C LEU A 93 1.12 17.29 -0.20
N ILE A 94 2.25 16.71 -0.57
CA ILE A 94 3.54 17.37 -0.62
C ILE A 94 4.03 17.34 -2.07
N GLY A 95 4.55 18.48 -2.54
CA GLY A 95 5.15 18.57 -3.88
C GLY A 95 6.37 17.65 -4.07
N PRO A 96 6.87 17.56 -5.32
CA PRO A 96 7.89 16.59 -5.73
C PRO A 96 9.21 16.74 -4.94
N ASP A 97 9.93 15.63 -4.75
CA ASP A 97 11.33 15.66 -4.30
C ASP A 97 12.25 16.20 -5.41
N GLU A 98 13.46 16.64 -5.04
CA GLU A 98 14.47 17.05 -6.02
C GLU A 98 14.88 15.83 -6.88
N GLY A 99 14.62 15.92 -8.19
CA GLY A 99 14.88 14.84 -9.14
C GLY A 99 13.65 13.99 -9.50
N ASP A 100 12.50 14.23 -8.87
CA ASP A 100 11.22 13.67 -9.34
C ASP A 100 10.77 14.33 -10.63
N GLU A 101 9.88 13.64 -11.35
CA GLU A 101 9.22 14.23 -12.51
C GLU A 101 8.32 15.40 -12.07
N PRO A 102 8.22 16.47 -12.87
CA PRO A 102 7.30 17.56 -12.58
C PRO A 102 5.86 17.04 -12.46
N GLY A 103 5.21 17.33 -11.33
CA GLY A 103 3.84 16.90 -11.06
C GLY A 103 3.72 15.68 -10.13
N THR A 104 4.83 15.04 -9.76
CA THR A 104 4.81 13.98 -8.74
C THR A 104 4.45 14.57 -7.37
N VAL A 105 3.42 14.02 -6.73
CA VAL A 105 2.96 14.37 -5.39
C VAL A 105 3.12 13.17 -4.47
N VAL A 106 3.52 13.43 -3.24
CA VAL A 106 3.42 12.44 -2.17
C VAL A 106 2.23 12.78 -1.30
N ARG A 107 1.30 11.84 -1.22
CA ARG A 107 0.11 11.93 -0.39
C ARG A 107 0.25 11.03 0.83
N LEU A 108 0.14 11.64 2.00
CA LEU A 108 0.05 10.98 3.29
C LEU A 108 -1.41 11.02 3.73
N GLY A 109 -2.00 9.86 4.02
CA GLY A 109 -3.40 9.76 4.43
C GLY A 109 -3.52 9.01 5.74
N TRP A 110 -4.38 9.48 6.63
CA TRP A 110 -4.82 8.74 7.80
C TRP A 110 -6.34 8.68 7.82
N GLN A 111 -6.90 7.54 8.19
CA GLN A 111 -8.34 7.39 8.43
C GLN A 111 -8.59 6.40 9.54
N GLY A 112 -9.48 6.71 10.47
CA GLY A 112 -9.83 5.82 11.57
C GLY A 112 -11.04 6.27 12.36
N LYS A 113 -11.34 5.52 13.43
CA LYS A 113 -12.39 5.88 14.38
C LYS A 113 -11.88 6.95 15.35
N ALA A 114 -11.98 8.21 14.96
CA ALA A 114 -11.61 9.34 15.79
C ALA A 114 -12.43 10.59 15.47
N ASP A 115 -12.18 11.66 16.21
CA ASP A 115 -12.65 13.00 15.86
C ASP A 115 -11.64 13.73 14.96
N LEU A 116 -12.06 14.87 14.41
CA LEU A 116 -11.24 15.72 13.55
C LEU A 116 -9.91 16.15 14.21
N PRO A 117 -9.90 16.67 15.46
CA PRO A 117 -8.64 17.05 16.10
C PRO A 117 -7.64 15.91 16.25
N ALA A 118 -8.10 14.70 16.60
CA ALA A 118 -7.21 13.55 16.70
C ALA A 118 -6.64 13.11 15.35
N ALA A 119 -7.44 13.17 14.28
CA ALA A 119 -6.98 12.87 12.92
C ALA A 119 -5.89 13.86 12.46
N ASP A 120 -6.10 15.16 12.66
CA ASP A 120 -5.13 16.20 12.28
C ASP A 120 -3.85 16.09 13.12
N ALA A 121 -3.97 15.88 14.44
CA ALA A 121 -2.82 15.70 15.33
C ALA A 121 -1.98 14.46 14.99
N PHE A 122 -2.63 13.36 14.57
CA PHE A 122 -1.92 12.17 14.11
C PHE A 122 -1.06 12.49 12.88
N LEU A 123 -1.68 13.10 11.87
CA LEU A 123 -1.00 13.42 10.62
C LEU A 123 0.15 14.42 10.86
N ASP A 124 -0.06 15.41 11.73
CA ASP A 124 0.98 16.36 12.14
C ASP A 124 2.20 15.68 12.74
N ALA A 125 1.99 14.71 13.64
CA ALA A 125 3.08 13.93 14.21
C ALA A 125 3.82 13.12 13.13
N VAL A 126 3.11 12.57 12.15
CA VAL A 126 3.76 11.84 11.04
C VAL A 126 4.56 12.80 10.15
N VAL A 127 3.98 13.91 9.72
CA VAL A 127 4.63 14.93 8.89
C VAL A 127 5.89 15.47 9.57
N ALA A 128 5.81 15.78 10.86
CA ALA A 128 6.96 16.25 11.65
C ALA A 128 8.11 15.22 11.72
N SER A 129 7.77 13.93 11.63
CA SER A 129 8.72 12.82 11.69
C SER A 129 9.39 12.48 10.35
N VAL A 130 8.98 13.09 9.23
CA VAL A 130 9.53 12.72 7.92
C VAL A 130 10.98 13.20 7.77
N ARG A 131 11.84 12.32 7.28
CA ARG A 131 13.30 12.48 7.11
C ARG A 131 13.79 11.67 5.90
N GLU A 132 15.09 11.78 5.59
CA GLU A 132 15.76 10.89 4.63
C GLU A 132 15.95 9.47 5.20
N PRO A 133 16.08 8.43 4.35
CA PRO A 133 16.11 7.03 4.76
C PRO A 133 17.22 6.62 5.75
N ASP A 134 18.31 7.39 5.83
CA ASP A 134 19.54 7.01 6.53
C ASP A 134 19.99 8.01 7.61
N THR A 135 19.11 8.85 8.14
CA THR A 135 19.50 9.92 9.10
C THR A 135 20.01 9.43 10.46
N GLY A 136 20.06 8.12 10.74
CA GLY A 136 20.65 7.53 11.96
C GLY A 136 19.95 7.86 13.28
N GLU A 137 19.03 8.82 13.31
CA GLU A 137 18.29 9.26 14.48
C GLU A 137 17.30 8.18 14.93
N ALA A 138 17.19 7.86 16.22
CA ALA A 138 16.19 6.88 16.66
C ALA A 138 14.75 7.43 16.49
N PRO A 139 13.73 6.58 16.24
CA PRO A 139 12.35 7.03 16.31
C PRO A 139 11.98 7.44 17.75
N GLU A 140 10.98 8.32 17.87
CA GLU A 140 10.44 8.70 19.18
C GLU A 140 9.93 7.48 19.97
N PRO A 141 9.94 7.51 21.31
CA PRO A 141 9.40 6.42 22.13
C PRO A 141 7.98 6.04 21.73
N GLY A 142 7.70 4.74 21.60
CA GLY A 142 6.39 4.24 21.19
C GLY A 142 6.10 4.33 19.69
N ARG A 143 7.03 4.85 18.88
CA ARG A 143 6.94 4.86 17.41
C ARG A 143 7.92 3.89 16.78
N ARG A 144 7.66 3.53 15.53
CA ARG A 144 8.55 2.77 14.64
C ARG A 144 8.78 3.54 13.37
N ARG A 145 9.98 3.38 12.81
CA ARG A 145 10.33 3.97 11.53
C ARG A 145 9.92 3.08 10.36
N TRP A 146 9.46 3.74 9.32
CA TRP A 146 8.94 3.20 8.07
C TRP A 146 9.54 3.97 6.90
N TRP A 147 9.51 3.35 5.72
CA TRP A 147 10.12 3.91 4.51
C TRP A 147 9.24 3.69 3.29
N MET A 148 9.18 4.70 2.43
CA MET A 148 8.62 4.59 1.09
C MET A 148 9.42 5.49 0.14
N GLY A 149 10.04 4.89 -0.87
CA GLY A 149 10.93 5.60 -1.77
C GLY A 149 12.05 6.34 -1.02
N GLY A 150 12.17 7.64 -1.25
CA GLY A 150 13.14 8.53 -0.59
C GLY A 150 12.70 9.06 0.78
N LEU A 151 11.58 8.60 1.33
CA LEU A 151 11.04 9.11 2.59
C LEU A 151 11.15 8.07 3.71
N ALA A 152 11.60 8.52 4.87
CA ALA A 152 11.44 7.82 6.14
C ALA A 152 10.47 8.59 7.03
N PHE A 153 9.57 7.89 7.71
CA PHE A 153 8.60 8.50 8.62
C PHE A 153 8.34 7.57 9.81
N SER A 154 7.76 8.09 10.88
CA SER A 154 7.50 7.31 12.09
C SER A 154 6.00 7.18 12.35
N LEU A 155 5.52 5.96 12.58
CA LEU A 155 4.14 5.67 12.99
C LEU A 155 4.13 5.07 14.40
N PRO A 156 3.02 5.16 15.16
CA PRO A 156 2.87 4.42 16.41
C PRO A 156 3.12 2.92 16.22
N GLN A 157 3.60 2.25 17.27
CA GLN A 157 3.95 0.82 17.23
C GLN A 157 2.77 -0.10 16.90
N GLU A 158 1.53 0.34 17.15
CA GLU A 158 0.31 -0.37 16.78
C GLU A 158 0.13 -0.57 15.27
N TYR A 159 0.81 0.22 14.42
CA TYR A 159 0.81 0.05 12.96
C TYR A 159 1.75 -1.07 12.47
N ASP A 160 2.16 -1.98 13.35
CA ASP A 160 2.99 -3.14 13.00
C ASP A 160 2.19 -4.30 12.43
N SER A 161 1.12 -4.02 11.68
CA SER A 161 0.40 -5.01 10.87
C SER A 161 1.22 -5.45 9.65
N ALA A 162 0.60 -6.23 8.77
CA ALA A 162 1.15 -6.42 7.44
C ALA A 162 1.34 -5.04 6.76
N THR A 163 2.47 -4.80 6.12
CA THR A 163 2.65 -3.64 5.25
C THR A 163 2.39 -4.09 3.83
N VAL A 164 1.59 -3.34 3.10
CA VAL A 164 1.19 -3.72 1.76
C VAL A 164 1.56 -2.60 0.80
N LEU A 165 2.20 -2.97 -0.29
CA LEU A 165 2.35 -2.14 -1.47
C LEU A 165 1.34 -2.60 -2.51
N GLU A 166 0.52 -1.67 -3.02
CA GLU A 166 -0.41 -1.89 -4.13
C GLU A 166 0.03 -1.02 -5.31
N LEU A 167 0.00 -1.61 -6.50
CA LEU A 167 0.21 -0.93 -7.77
C LEU A 167 -0.82 -1.43 -8.79
N GLU A 168 -1.17 -0.55 -9.70
CA GLU A 168 -1.97 -0.87 -10.87
C GLU A 168 -1.11 -0.83 -12.16
N GLY A 169 -1.63 -1.38 -13.24
CA GLY A 169 -0.95 -1.40 -14.54
C GLY A 169 -1.89 -1.85 -15.65
N PHE A 170 -1.44 -1.76 -16.90
CA PHE A 170 -2.26 -2.06 -18.09
C PHE A 170 -3.62 -1.37 -18.07
N ASP A 171 -3.63 -0.03 -18.00
CA ASP A 171 -4.86 0.77 -17.93
C ASP A 171 -5.80 0.32 -16.78
N GLU A 172 -5.24 0.16 -15.58
CA GLU A 172 -5.95 -0.24 -14.35
C GLU A 172 -6.52 -1.67 -14.37
N GLN A 173 -6.18 -2.50 -15.36
CA GLN A 173 -6.68 -3.87 -15.47
C GLN A 173 -5.85 -4.86 -14.65
N VAL A 174 -4.60 -4.54 -14.36
CA VAL A 174 -3.70 -5.40 -13.59
C VAL A 174 -3.43 -4.78 -12.23
N GLN A 175 -3.62 -5.58 -11.18
CA GLN A 175 -3.33 -5.22 -9.80
C GLN A 175 -2.17 -6.08 -9.29
N LEU A 176 -1.09 -5.42 -8.86
CA LEU A 176 -0.03 -6.03 -8.06
C LEU A 176 -0.22 -5.64 -6.59
N ARG A 177 -0.10 -6.62 -5.72
CA ARG A 177 -0.03 -6.42 -4.27
C ARG A 177 1.14 -7.20 -3.69
N VAL A 178 2.01 -6.53 -2.95
CA VAL A 178 3.11 -7.15 -2.19
C VAL A 178 2.89 -6.88 -0.71
N SER A 179 2.71 -7.93 0.09
CA SER A 179 2.44 -7.83 1.52
C SER A 179 3.60 -8.41 2.34
N LEU A 180 4.11 -7.67 3.32
CA LEU A 180 5.06 -8.18 4.32
C LEU A 180 4.36 -8.31 5.65
N HIS A 181 4.28 -9.54 6.17
CA HIS A 181 3.57 -9.82 7.42
C HIS A 181 4.52 -9.75 8.63
N PRO A 182 4.01 -9.44 9.84
CA PRO A 182 4.79 -9.43 11.07
C PRO A 182 5.51 -10.77 11.33
N PHE A 183 6.64 -10.76 12.04
CA PHE A 183 7.47 -11.98 12.25
C PHE A 183 6.71 -13.12 12.96
N ASP A 184 5.71 -12.78 13.77
CA ASP A 184 4.90 -13.73 14.53
C ASP A 184 3.51 -13.97 13.90
N SER A 185 3.32 -13.58 12.64
CA SER A 185 2.06 -13.80 11.96
C SER A 185 1.81 -15.30 11.78
N LYS A 186 0.55 -15.71 11.95
CA LYS A 186 0.12 -17.06 11.55
C LYS A 186 0.53 -17.31 10.10
N SER A 187 0.92 -18.54 9.82
CA SER A 187 1.17 -18.97 8.44
C SER A 187 -0.03 -18.69 7.58
N ILE A 188 0.17 -17.97 6.48
CA ILE A 188 -0.86 -17.76 5.47
C ILE A 188 -1.10 -19.09 4.74
N ALA A 189 -2.35 -19.54 4.74
CA ALA A 189 -2.76 -20.70 3.97
C ALA A 189 -3.31 -20.24 2.61
N LEU A 190 -2.80 -20.82 1.52
CA LEU A 190 -3.29 -20.49 0.16
C LEU A 190 -4.77 -20.83 -0.03
N ASP A 191 -5.30 -21.82 0.69
CA ASP A 191 -6.73 -22.13 0.68
C ASP A 191 -7.60 -20.99 1.23
N GLU A 192 -7.14 -20.30 2.28
CA GLU A 192 -7.84 -19.13 2.82
C GLU A 192 -7.82 -17.98 1.81
N ARG A 193 -6.72 -17.83 1.06
CA ARG A 193 -6.62 -16.84 -0.02
C ARG A 193 -7.53 -17.19 -1.20
N ALA A 194 -7.57 -18.45 -1.61
CA ALA A 194 -8.50 -18.92 -2.64
C ALA A 194 -9.96 -18.67 -2.23
N ALA A 195 -10.31 -18.96 -0.98
CA ALA A 195 -11.65 -18.73 -0.46
C ALA A 195 -12.02 -17.25 -0.47
N ALA A 196 -11.08 -16.35 -0.15
CA ALA A 196 -11.30 -14.90 -0.21
C ALA A 196 -11.63 -14.42 -1.63
N GLU A 197 -10.90 -14.89 -2.65
CA GLU A 197 -11.18 -14.53 -4.05
C GLU A 197 -12.56 -15.02 -4.54
N LEU A 198 -13.03 -16.17 -4.03
CA LEU A 198 -14.33 -16.74 -4.37
C LEU A 198 -15.48 -16.06 -3.62
N ALA A 199 -15.22 -15.51 -2.44
CA ALA A 199 -16.23 -14.77 -1.66
C ALA A 199 -16.70 -13.50 -2.38
N GLU A 200 -15.95 -13.00 -3.35
CA GLU A 200 -16.31 -11.88 -4.23
C GLU A 200 -17.37 -12.25 -5.29
N GLY A 201 -17.90 -13.48 -5.28
CA GLY A 201 -18.93 -13.93 -6.21
C GLY A 201 -18.39 -14.56 -7.49
N HIS A 202 -17.08 -14.74 -7.60
CA HIS A 202 -16.44 -15.41 -8.71
C HIS A 202 -16.60 -16.95 -8.63
N ALA A 203 -16.74 -17.59 -9.79
CA ALA A 203 -16.72 -19.05 -9.89
C ALA A 203 -15.32 -19.56 -10.25
N LEU A 204 -14.80 -20.53 -9.50
CA LEU A 204 -13.53 -21.17 -9.81
C LEU A 204 -13.64 -22.03 -11.08
N THR A 205 -12.83 -21.73 -12.08
CA THR A 205 -12.78 -22.50 -13.34
C THR A 205 -11.52 -23.35 -13.47
N ALA A 206 -10.40 -22.90 -12.89
CA ALA A 206 -9.18 -23.69 -12.78
C ALA A 206 -8.37 -23.27 -11.56
N ARG A 207 -7.67 -24.24 -10.96
CA ARG A 207 -6.74 -24.05 -9.85
C ARG A 207 -5.47 -24.85 -10.11
N GLU A 208 -4.35 -24.25 -9.81
CA GLU A 208 -3.05 -24.89 -9.87
C GLU A 208 -2.19 -24.44 -8.69
N ASP A 209 -1.73 -25.39 -7.89
CA ASP A 209 -0.83 -25.19 -6.76
C ASP A 209 0.59 -25.61 -7.17
N VAL A 210 1.54 -24.69 -7.03
CA VAL A 210 2.92 -24.85 -7.48
C VAL A 210 3.85 -24.66 -6.28
N PRO A 211 4.63 -25.68 -5.89
CA PRO A 211 5.67 -25.47 -4.88
C PRO A 211 6.78 -24.58 -5.47
N ILE A 212 7.22 -23.59 -4.71
CA ILE A 212 8.32 -22.70 -5.07
C ILE A 212 9.41 -22.75 -4.01
N ILE A 213 10.59 -22.20 -4.34
CA ILE A 213 11.65 -22.10 -3.34
C ILE A 213 11.16 -21.17 -2.22
N HIS A 214 11.25 -21.65 -0.98
CA HIS A 214 10.83 -20.95 0.23
C HIS A 214 9.32 -20.73 0.38
N GLY A 215 8.47 -21.44 -0.37
CA GLY A 215 7.03 -21.25 -0.21
C GLY A 215 6.16 -21.96 -1.24
N ASP A 216 4.96 -21.43 -1.40
CA ASP A 216 3.92 -22.00 -2.24
C ASP A 216 3.33 -20.93 -3.16
N TRP A 217 2.89 -21.32 -4.36
CA TRP A 217 2.30 -20.43 -5.36
C TRP A 217 0.99 -21.00 -5.91
N LEU A 218 -0.09 -20.29 -5.69
CA LEU A 218 -1.43 -20.55 -6.19
C LEU A 218 -1.71 -19.76 -7.48
N ARG A 219 -2.27 -20.44 -8.48
CA ARG A 219 -2.80 -19.84 -9.70
C ARG A 219 -4.27 -20.21 -9.84
N LEU A 220 -5.12 -19.20 -10.02
CA LEU A 220 -6.56 -19.33 -10.16
C LEU A 220 -7.03 -18.73 -11.49
N ARG A 221 -8.00 -19.40 -12.11
CA ARG A 221 -8.85 -18.80 -13.14
C ARG A 221 -10.26 -18.70 -12.62
N LEU A 222 -10.79 -17.50 -12.67
CA LEU A 222 -12.07 -17.14 -12.08
C LEU A 222 -13.00 -16.63 -13.18
N ALA A 223 -14.24 -17.12 -13.21
CA ALA A 223 -15.30 -16.56 -14.03
C ALA A 223 -16.07 -15.52 -13.20
N GLY A 224 -16.41 -14.40 -13.83
CA GLY A 224 -17.25 -13.37 -13.20
C GLY A 224 -18.63 -13.90 -12.81
N PRO A 225 -19.30 -13.31 -11.82
CA PRO A 225 -20.70 -13.62 -11.47
C PRO A 225 -21.69 -13.50 -12.65
N GLY A 226 -21.36 -12.80 -13.75
CA GLY A 226 -22.18 -12.68 -14.95
C GLY A 226 -21.63 -13.40 -16.21
N ALA A 227 -22.52 -13.82 -17.11
CA ALA A 227 -22.14 -14.42 -18.41
C ALA A 227 -21.37 -13.46 -19.35
N THR A 228 -21.41 -12.15 -19.06
CA THR A 228 -20.74 -11.09 -19.81
C THR A 228 -19.48 -10.58 -19.12
N GLU A 229 -19.18 -11.03 -17.90
CA GLU A 229 -18.01 -10.57 -17.18
C GLU A 229 -16.76 -11.34 -17.60
N ALA A 230 -15.67 -10.61 -17.81
CA ALA A 230 -14.43 -11.18 -18.26
C ALA A 230 -13.88 -12.16 -17.22
N THR A 231 -13.37 -13.29 -17.71
CA THR A 231 -12.61 -14.20 -16.86
C THR A 231 -11.37 -13.51 -16.32
N ARG A 232 -11.09 -13.71 -15.03
CA ARG A 232 -9.95 -13.15 -14.31
C ARG A 232 -8.91 -14.23 -14.02
N PHE A 233 -7.65 -13.86 -14.10
CA PHE A 233 -6.53 -14.66 -13.62
C PHE A 233 -5.99 -14.04 -12.32
N VAL A 234 -5.76 -14.89 -11.32
CA VAL A 234 -5.21 -14.48 -10.03
C VAL A 234 -4.04 -15.40 -9.68
N SER A 235 -2.94 -14.81 -9.25
CA SER A 235 -1.66 -15.47 -9.05
C SER A 235 -1.10 -15.02 -7.71
N ILE A 236 -1.08 -15.90 -6.70
CA ILE A 236 -0.76 -15.59 -5.31
C ILE A 236 0.37 -16.48 -4.84
N SER A 237 1.51 -15.93 -4.45
CA SER A 237 2.58 -16.68 -3.81
C SER A 237 2.80 -16.21 -2.38
N VAL A 238 3.19 -17.16 -1.52
CA VAL A 238 3.55 -16.89 -0.13
C VAL A 238 4.94 -17.48 0.08
N GLN A 239 5.92 -16.63 0.40
CA GLN A 239 7.29 -17.02 0.74
C GLN A 239 7.57 -16.83 2.23
N ARG A 240 8.40 -17.71 2.78
CA ARG A 240 8.93 -17.62 4.16
C ARG A 240 10.44 -17.48 4.09
N ARG A 241 10.96 -16.32 4.47
CA ARG A 241 12.39 -15.98 4.39
C ARG A 241 12.96 -15.70 5.77
N GLU A 242 14.18 -16.16 6.00
CA GLU A 242 14.94 -15.87 7.21
C GLU A 242 15.53 -14.46 7.16
N VAL A 243 15.42 -13.71 8.26
CA VAL A 243 15.88 -12.30 8.35
C VAL A 243 16.57 -12.04 9.68
N GLY A 244 17.73 -11.40 9.63
CA GLY A 244 18.40 -10.78 10.78
C GLY A 244 19.12 -11.74 11.73
N ASN A 245 19.60 -11.20 12.86
CA ASN A 245 20.23 -11.94 13.96
C ASN A 245 19.72 -11.41 15.31
N PRO A 246 18.94 -12.19 16.10
CA PRO A 246 18.58 -13.59 15.87
C PRO A 246 17.71 -13.76 14.63
N VAL A 247 17.81 -14.93 14.00
CA VAL A 247 17.05 -15.29 12.81
C VAL A 247 15.56 -15.29 13.12
N ARG A 248 14.79 -14.54 12.34
CA ARG A 248 13.32 -14.50 12.38
C ARG A 248 12.75 -14.83 11.01
N ILE A 249 11.53 -15.37 10.97
CA ILE A 249 10.88 -15.74 9.70
C ILE A 249 9.95 -14.62 9.26
N ARG A 250 10.26 -13.99 8.13
CA ARG A 250 9.37 -13.04 7.46
C ARG A 250 8.50 -13.78 6.44
N GLN A 251 7.19 -13.53 6.48
CA GLN A 251 6.28 -13.98 5.41
C GLN A 251 6.06 -12.84 4.41
N ILE A 252 6.22 -13.16 3.13
CA ILE A 252 6.06 -12.25 2.00
C ILE A 252 4.98 -12.84 1.10
N GLU A 253 3.90 -12.11 0.90
CA GLU A 253 2.85 -12.48 -0.05
C GLU A 253 2.93 -11.60 -1.28
N VAL A 254 2.90 -12.21 -2.47
CA VAL A 254 2.81 -11.50 -3.74
C VAL A 254 1.54 -11.95 -4.43
N ARG A 255 0.66 -11.00 -4.75
CA ARG A 255 -0.58 -11.23 -5.48
C ARG A 255 -0.58 -10.40 -6.75
N LEU A 256 -0.79 -11.06 -7.88
CA LEU A 256 -1.04 -10.44 -9.18
C LEU A 256 -2.40 -10.88 -9.69
N ALA A 257 -3.21 -9.94 -10.13
CA ALA A 257 -4.55 -10.22 -10.63
C ALA A 257 -4.87 -9.35 -11.85
N GLY A 258 -5.56 -9.91 -12.83
CA GLY A 258 -5.99 -9.17 -14.03
C GLY A 258 -6.76 -10.05 -15.02
N PRO A 259 -7.02 -9.56 -16.24
CA PRO A 259 -7.70 -10.30 -17.29
C PRO A 259 -7.04 -11.66 -17.60
N ALA A 260 -7.85 -12.70 -17.85
CA ALA A 260 -7.34 -14.05 -18.07
C ALA A 260 -6.63 -14.26 -19.43
N ASP A 261 -6.87 -13.39 -20.41
CA ASP A 261 -6.12 -13.34 -21.67
C ASP A 261 -4.66 -12.89 -21.44
N LEU A 262 -4.40 -12.11 -20.40
CA LEU A 262 -3.04 -11.74 -19.94
C LEU A 262 -2.39 -12.79 -19.02
N ALA A 263 -3.00 -13.95 -18.79
CA ALA A 263 -2.51 -14.91 -17.79
C ALA A 263 -1.04 -15.33 -17.94
N ARG A 264 -0.53 -15.49 -19.18
CA ARG A 264 0.90 -15.82 -19.40
C ARG A 264 1.81 -14.66 -19.03
N GLU A 265 1.40 -13.44 -19.32
CA GLU A 265 2.16 -12.24 -19.03
C GLU A 265 2.19 -11.96 -17.53
N LEU A 266 1.03 -12.08 -16.87
CA LEU A 266 0.90 -12.04 -15.41
C LEU A 266 1.74 -13.11 -14.73
N GLN A 267 1.78 -14.32 -15.28
CA GLN A 267 2.65 -15.38 -14.77
C GLN A 267 4.13 -14.99 -14.90
N GLY A 268 4.57 -14.52 -16.07
CA GLY A 268 5.95 -14.09 -16.29
C GLY A 268 6.35 -12.91 -15.41
N MET A 269 5.44 -11.96 -15.18
CA MET A 269 5.63 -10.86 -14.22
C MET A 269 5.82 -11.39 -12.80
N HIS A 270 4.97 -12.33 -12.36
CA HIS A 270 5.09 -12.94 -11.03
C HIS A 270 6.44 -13.63 -10.87
N GLU A 271 6.86 -14.45 -11.84
CA GLU A 271 8.15 -15.14 -11.80
C GLU A 271 9.33 -14.18 -11.69
N ARG A 272 9.35 -13.10 -12.50
CA ARG A 272 10.39 -12.06 -12.42
C ARG A 272 10.40 -11.37 -11.05
N LEU A 273 9.22 -11.05 -10.52
CA LEU A 273 9.09 -10.44 -9.21
C LEU A 273 9.66 -11.36 -8.12
N LEU A 274 9.29 -12.65 -8.12
CA LEU A 274 9.82 -13.63 -7.15
C LEU A 274 11.33 -13.83 -7.28
N ALA A 275 11.86 -13.82 -8.51
CA ALA A 275 13.29 -13.95 -8.76
C ALA A 275 14.10 -12.74 -8.30
N SER A 276 13.49 -11.55 -8.30
CA SER A 276 14.13 -10.29 -7.86
C SER A 276 14.03 -10.03 -6.36
N LEU A 277 13.23 -10.82 -5.61
CA LEU A 277 13.04 -10.64 -4.18
C LEU A 277 14.34 -10.91 -3.42
N ILE A 278 14.86 -9.86 -2.78
CA ILE A 278 16.03 -9.90 -1.91
C ILE A 278 15.61 -9.47 -0.52
N VAL A 279 15.86 -10.32 0.47
CA VAL A 279 15.70 -9.96 1.88
C VAL A 279 17.02 -9.44 2.42
N GLU A 280 17.03 -8.18 2.81
CA GLU A 280 18.16 -7.52 3.43
C GLU A 280 18.27 -7.95 4.88
N ASN A 281 19.41 -8.54 5.24
CA ASN A 281 19.76 -8.71 6.64
C ASN A 281 20.09 -7.33 7.21
N SER A 282 19.14 -6.75 7.94
CA SER A 282 19.37 -5.55 8.74
C SER A 282 20.58 -5.83 9.65
N ARG A 283 21.66 -5.07 9.47
CA ARG A 283 22.84 -5.12 10.35
C ARG A 283 22.50 -4.57 11.72
#